data_AF-A0A554M9P4-F1
#
_entry.id   AF-A0A554M9P4-F1
#
_cell.length_a   1.000
_cell.length_b   1.000
_cell.length_c   1.000
_cell.angle_alpha   90.00
_cell.angle_beta   90.00
_cell.angle_gamma   90.00
#
_symmetry.space_group_name_H-M   'P 1'
#
loop_
_entity.id
_entity.type
_entity.pdbx_description
1 polymer ?
#
loop_
_entity_poly.entity_id
_entity_poly.type
_entity_poly.pdbx_seq_one_letter_code
_entity_poly.pdbx_strand_id
1 'polypeptide(L)'
;MAGAGGIFFKRNSKIKMKKISVSILVFLMVFSPVGFNFSHYHYSASITASSEEGEWLDYENYYVIDEDVVWSGEMDLSIELPVVVVGGATLTIEKGTKIILGESLAVYYGRIVAEGTEQERITFTSPPVDPSFFDDECFAPSRGMIEFNDRSFLAGANSSVFHYVDFVELGTYYNWNDFPDECLSSPPIIMTENWENIFSSNIAKAQSFPVSNDEEVKNPALKFVSGRLDIKNSTFKNNLYADIETYIESYPNEEKSFLQVSDSNFFGNGQNTALVSTALNYSEYSEIFGRDKDLVRFENNWYGSPGGPALAPDFSSGGEKLIGDFVLEDWSAEKFICKTCASNVLFLPGIKSSRLYKEGMLGSEDKLWIPNYFGGDMEELRMDEDEDGKSIEDVYTRDVLDEVAIPVVGGNIYKTFLEKLDGLKSGNVINDFRSNRQKTKK
;
A
#
# COMPACT_ATOMS: atom_id res chain seq x y z
N MET A 1 -43.94 49.02 60.28
CA MET A 1 -42.98 47.94 59.90
C MET A 1 -43.24 47.67 58.41
N ALA A 2 -42.70 48.51 57.53
CA ALA A 2 -41.35 48.46 56.93
C ALA A 2 -41.26 47.36 55.85
N GLY A 3 -41.08 47.62 54.56
CA GLY A 3 -40.99 48.85 53.78
C GLY A 3 -40.88 48.48 52.29
N ALA A 4 -41.67 49.14 51.44
CA ALA A 4 -41.59 49.06 49.99
C ALA A 4 -40.59 50.10 49.46
N GLY A 5 -39.87 49.79 48.39
CA GLY A 5 -39.01 50.76 47.72
C GLY A 5 -38.26 50.19 46.52
N GLY A 6 -38.81 50.39 45.32
CA GLY A 6 -38.02 50.40 44.09
C GLY A 6 -37.62 51.84 43.78
N ILE A 7 -36.33 52.11 43.57
CA ILE A 7 -35.82 53.33 42.92
C ILE A 7 -34.57 53.00 42.10
N PHE A 8 -34.59 53.47 40.85
CA PHE A 8 -33.53 53.63 39.87
C PHE A 8 -32.18 54.14 40.41
N PHE A 9 -31.05 53.62 39.90
CA PHE A 9 -29.82 54.41 39.79
C PHE A 9 -29.02 54.15 38.50
N LYS A 10 -28.36 55.23 38.09
CA LYS A 10 -27.68 55.58 36.85
C LYS A 10 -26.30 54.93 36.66
N ARG A 11 -26.02 54.58 35.40
CA ARG A 11 -24.83 54.80 34.55
C ARG A 11 -23.44 55.12 35.17
N ASN A 12 -22.43 54.45 34.56
CA ASN A 12 -21.00 54.76 34.42
C ASN A 12 -20.02 54.33 35.54
N SER A 13 -19.15 53.36 35.21
CA SER A 13 -17.72 53.52 35.45
C SER A 13 -16.90 52.78 34.38
N LYS A 14 -15.92 53.50 33.82
CA LYS A 14 -14.92 53.02 32.87
C LYS A 14 -13.85 52.25 33.64
N ILE A 15 -13.47 51.05 33.18
CA ILE A 15 -12.21 50.42 33.61
C ILE A 15 -11.31 50.29 32.38
N LYS A 16 -10.22 51.07 32.41
CA LYS A 16 -9.10 51.02 31.46
C LYS A 16 -8.22 49.81 31.79
N MET A 17 -8.03 48.90 30.86
CA MET A 17 -6.95 47.89 30.96
C MET A 17 -5.59 48.59 30.83
N LYS A 18 -4.77 48.46 31.87
CA LYS A 18 -3.35 48.84 31.89
C LYS A 18 -2.54 47.76 31.16
N LYS A 19 -1.69 48.20 30.21
CA LYS A 19 -0.58 47.40 29.68
C LYS A 19 0.35 47.03 30.83
N ILE A 20 0.60 45.73 31.04
CA ILE A 20 1.69 45.22 31.86
C ILE A 20 2.60 44.40 30.95
N SER A 21 3.86 44.84 30.88
CA SER A 21 4.93 44.28 30.07
C SER A 21 5.30 42.85 30.49
N VAL A 22 5.28 41.93 29.53
CA VAL A 22 5.90 40.61 29.63
C VAL A 22 7.38 40.78 29.24
N SER A 23 8.25 40.95 30.23
CA SER A 23 9.71 40.95 30.01
C SER A 23 10.49 40.22 31.11
N ILE A 24 9.83 39.32 31.84
CA ILE A 24 10.49 38.47 32.84
C ILE A 24 9.99 37.04 32.67
N LEU A 25 10.36 36.40 31.57
CA LEU A 25 10.31 34.93 31.44
C LEU A 25 11.20 34.42 30.28
N VAL A 26 12.43 34.95 30.13
CA VAL A 26 13.35 34.54 29.05
C VAL A 26 14.66 33.92 29.57
N PHE A 27 14.81 33.69 30.88
CA PHE A 27 16.10 33.22 31.43
C PHE A 27 16.18 31.74 31.84
N LEU A 28 15.20 30.89 31.49
CA LEU A 28 15.17 29.48 31.94
C LEU A 28 14.92 28.42 30.86
N MET A 29 15.20 28.69 29.57
CA MET A 29 15.18 27.66 28.51
C MET A 29 16.45 27.62 27.66
N VAL A 30 17.64 27.71 28.27
CA VAL A 30 18.93 27.58 27.55
C VAL A 30 19.57 26.20 27.70
N PHE A 31 19.02 25.27 28.50
CA PHE A 31 19.61 23.93 28.62
C PHE A 31 18.56 22.81 28.79
N SER A 32 17.96 22.36 27.69
CA SER A 32 17.51 20.97 27.54
C SER A 32 17.28 20.63 26.05
N PRO A 33 17.83 19.53 25.51
CA PRO A 33 17.54 19.09 24.16
C PRO A 33 16.39 18.09 24.18
N VAL A 34 15.17 18.54 23.87
CA VAL A 34 14.07 17.66 23.45
C VAL A 34 13.46 18.28 22.21
N GLY A 35 13.74 17.68 21.05
CA GLY A 35 13.22 18.14 19.76
C GLY A 35 11.79 17.69 19.56
N PHE A 36 10.84 18.59 19.80
CA PHE A 36 9.56 18.61 19.11
C PHE A 36 9.60 19.80 18.17
N ASN A 37 9.58 19.56 16.86
CA ASN A 37 9.55 20.61 15.85
C ASN A 37 8.17 20.60 15.20
N PHE A 38 7.24 21.34 15.79
CA PHE A 38 6.06 21.85 15.10
C PHE A 38 6.28 23.34 14.83
N SER A 39 5.94 23.76 13.61
CA SER A 39 5.92 25.12 13.05
C SER A 39 7.18 25.62 12.35
N HIS A 40 7.14 25.51 11.02
CA HIS A 40 7.49 26.62 10.14
C HIS A 40 6.40 26.75 9.07
N TYR A 41 5.40 27.60 9.37
CA TYR A 41 4.55 28.21 8.34
C TYR A 41 5.45 29.03 7.41
N HIS A 42 5.66 28.54 6.19
CA HIS A 42 6.15 29.35 5.09
C HIS A 42 5.14 29.29 3.95
N TYR A 43 4.35 30.36 3.87
CA TYR A 43 3.52 30.69 2.72
C TYR A 43 4.41 30.75 1.48
N SER A 44 4.21 29.82 0.54
CA SER A 44 4.72 29.94 -0.82
C SER A 44 3.53 29.96 -1.77
N ALA A 45 3.54 30.97 -2.65
CA ALA A 45 2.40 31.38 -3.45
C ALA A 45 1.97 30.29 -4.43
N SER A 46 0.65 30.14 -4.52
CA SER A 46 -0.09 29.22 -5.36
C SER A 46 0.23 29.35 -6.85
N ILE A 47 0.28 28.20 -7.53
CA ILE A 47 -0.16 28.11 -8.92
C ILE A 47 -1.69 28.07 -8.84
N THR A 48 -2.33 29.19 -9.16
CA THR A 48 -3.79 29.25 -9.34
C THR A 48 -4.17 28.46 -10.60
N ALA A 49 -4.62 27.23 -10.40
CA ALA A 49 -5.59 26.63 -11.30
C ALA A 49 -6.96 27.20 -10.92
N SER A 50 -7.51 28.03 -11.81
CA SER A 50 -8.83 28.61 -11.63
C SER A 50 -9.92 27.62 -12.05
N SER A 51 -10.62 27.04 -11.08
CA SER A 51 -12.02 26.63 -11.20
C SER A 51 -12.58 26.44 -9.79
N GLU A 52 -13.75 27.03 -9.51
CA GLU A 52 -14.53 26.81 -8.27
C GLU A 52 -15.01 25.34 -8.13
N GLU A 53 -14.77 24.49 -9.13
CA GLU A 53 -14.95 23.04 -9.07
C GLU A 53 -13.69 22.39 -8.49
N GLY A 54 -13.76 21.89 -7.25
CA GLY A 54 -12.69 21.08 -6.64
C GLY A 54 -12.24 21.51 -5.24
N GLU A 55 -12.78 22.59 -4.67
CA GLU A 55 -12.46 22.97 -3.29
C GLU A 55 -13.15 22.03 -2.27
N TRP A 56 -12.34 21.34 -1.47
CA TRP A 56 -12.83 20.57 -0.34
C TRP A 56 -13.23 21.51 0.81
N LEU A 57 -14.39 21.26 1.44
CA LEU A 57 -14.96 22.16 2.46
C LEU A 57 -15.19 21.48 3.82
N ASP A 58 -15.10 20.15 3.92
CA ASP A 58 -15.43 19.41 5.14
C ASP A 58 -14.17 18.94 5.88
N TYR A 59 -13.56 19.83 6.65
CA TYR A 59 -12.36 19.54 7.45
C TYR A 59 -12.69 19.09 8.88
N GLU A 60 -13.96 19.15 9.28
CA GLU A 60 -14.37 18.81 10.65
C GLU A 60 -14.69 17.32 10.79
N ASN A 61 -15.18 16.68 9.72
CA ASN A 61 -15.59 15.26 9.73
C ASN A 61 -14.57 14.33 9.08
N TYR A 62 -13.41 14.85 8.65
CA TYR A 62 -12.40 14.12 7.90
C TYR A 62 -10.99 14.40 8.39
N TYR A 63 -10.12 13.40 8.28
CA TYR A 63 -8.69 13.63 8.20
C TYR A 63 -8.33 13.96 6.75
N VAL A 64 -8.06 15.23 6.48
CA VAL A 64 -7.86 15.75 5.11
C VAL A 64 -6.38 15.81 4.76
N ILE A 65 -6.03 15.23 3.62
CA ILE A 65 -4.73 15.34 2.96
C ILE A 65 -4.94 16.24 1.73
N ASP A 66 -4.66 17.53 1.89
CA ASP A 66 -4.75 18.57 0.85
C ASP A 66 -3.36 19.09 0.40
N GLU A 67 -2.29 18.50 0.92
CA GLU A 67 -0.91 18.67 0.48
C GLU A 67 -0.20 17.31 0.35
N ASP A 68 0.87 17.25 -0.45
CA ASP A 68 1.64 16.03 -0.64
C ASP A 68 2.20 15.51 0.68
N VAL A 69 1.90 14.24 1.00
CA VAL A 69 2.30 13.62 2.25
C VAL A 69 2.90 12.24 2.00
N VAL A 70 3.84 11.85 2.88
CA VAL A 70 4.44 10.52 2.88
C VAL A 70 4.07 9.77 4.15
N TRP A 71 3.54 8.56 4.01
CA TRP A 71 3.31 7.62 5.08
C TRP A 71 4.38 6.53 5.07
N SER A 72 4.89 6.19 6.24
CA SER A 72 5.96 5.19 6.43
C SER A 72 5.79 4.48 7.77
N GLY A 73 6.13 3.19 7.85
CA GLY A 73 6.12 2.43 9.11
C GLY A 73 4.74 1.86 9.44
N GLU A 74 4.20 2.13 10.63
CA GLU A 74 2.84 1.73 11.00
C GLU A 74 1.96 2.97 11.17
N MET A 75 0.85 3.01 10.43
CA MET A 75 -0.18 4.04 10.49
C MET A 75 -1.43 3.42 11.11
N ASP A 76 -1.74 3.78 12.35
CA ASP A 76 -2.95 3.30 13.04
C ASP A 76 -4.05 4.37 12.95
N LEU A 77 -5.02 4.12 12.08
CA LEU A 77 -6.18 4.98 11.82
C LEU A 77 -7.47 4.33 12.34
N SER A 78 -7.36 3.45 13.34
CA SER A 78 -8.49 2.63 13.85
C SER A 78 -9.60 3.42 14.54
N ILE A 79 -9.30 4.62 15.06
CA ILE A 79 -10.24 5.47 15.84
C ILE A 79 -10.34 6.88 15.20
N GLU A 80 -9.82 7.05 13.99
CA GLU A 80 -9.80 8.36 13.33
C GLU A 80 -10.98 8.53 12.37
N LEU A 81 -11.29 9.79 12.10
CA LEU A 81 -12.22 10.20 11.04
C LEU A 81 -11.84 9.52 9.72
N PRO A 82 -12.79 9.31 8.78
CA PRO A 82 -12.44 8.89 7.44
C PRO A 82 -11.35 9.79 6.84
N VAL A 83 -10.42 9.17 6.11
CA VAL A 83 -9.29 9.87 5.48
C VAL A 83 -9.66 10.24 4.06
N VAL A 84 -9.35 11.47 3.64
CA VAL A 84 -9.55 11.92 2.26
C VAL A 84 -8.28 12.54 1.67
N VAL A 85 -7.98 12.20 0.41
CA VAL A 85 -6.91 12.82 -0.38
C VAL A 85 -7.55 13.74 -1.42
N VAL A 86 -7.25 15.04 -1.36
CA VAL A 86 -7.98 16.09 -2.09
C VAL A 86 -7.07 17.15 -2.69
N GLY A 87 -7.63 18.08 -3.47
CA GLY A 87 -6.92 19.29 -3.91
C GLY A 87 -5.72 19.04 -4.85
N GLY A 88 -5.65 17.86 -5.47
CA GLY A 88 -4.53 17.41 -6.28
C GLY A 88 -3.35 16.84 -5.48
N ALA A 89 -3.51 16.69 -4.16
CA ALA A 89 -2.47 16.15 -3.28
C ALA A 89 -2.15 14.68 -3.62
N THR A 90 -0.89 14.31 -3.38
CA THR A 90 -0.40 12.95 -3.50
C THR A 90 -0.09 12.36 -2.13
N LEU A 91 -0.80 11.30 -1.76
CA LEU A 91 -0.42 10.42 -0.67
C LEU A 91 0.57 9.37 -1.18
N THR A 92 1.84 9.47 -0.76
CA THR A 92 2.87 8.47 -1.04
C THR A 92 3.00 7.52 0.14
N ILE A 93 2.99 6.22 -0.10
CA ILE A 93 3.13 5.19 0.94
C ILE A 93 4.42 4.43 0.68
N GLU A 94 5.36 4.51 1.63
CA GLU A 94 6.64 3.82 1.52
C GLU A 94 6.46 2.31 1.62
N LYS A 95 7.33 1.56 0.94
CA LYS A 95 7.41 0.10 1.05
C LYS A 95 7.49 -0.38 2.51
N GLY A 96 6.89 -1.55 2.78
CA GLY A 96 6.84 -2.13 4.12
C GLY A 96 5.89 -1.42 5.11
N THR A 97 5.20 -0.37 4.67
CA THR A 97 4.24 0.35 5.52
C THR A 97 3.00 -0.49 5.78
N LYS A 98 2.53 -0.49 7.03
CA LYS A 98 1.27 -1.10 7.45
C LYS A 98 0.29 -0.01 7.84
N ILE A 99 -0.91 -0.06 7.27
CA ILE A 99 -1.98 0.90 7.48
C ILE A 99 -3.17 0.14 8.05
N ILE A 100 -3.63 0.56 9.22
CA ILE A 100 -4.81 0.01 9.90
C ILE A 100 -5.95 1.02 9.70
N LEU A 101 -6.86 0.74 8.78
CA LEU A 101 -8.00 1.60 8.44
C LEU A 101 -9.20 1.28 9.33
N GLY A 102 -9.57 2.20 10.22
CA GLY A 102 -10.81 2.09 11.01
C GLY A 102 -12.05 2.30 10.15
N GLU A 103 -12.12 3.47 9.51
CA GLU A 103 -13.18 3.88 8.58
C GLU A 103 -12.73 3.67 7.13
N SER A 104 -12.84 4.70 6.26
CA SER A 104 -12.43 4.64 4.86
C SER A 104 -11.22 5.53 4.56
N LEU A 105 -10.52 5.20 3.46
CA LEU A 105 -9.55 6.05 2.79
C LEU A 105 -10.08 6.37 1.39
N ALA A 106 -10.49 7.61 1.16
CA ALA A 106 -11.08 8.04 -0.10
C ALA A 106 -10.19 9.02 -0.86
N VAL A 107 -10.21 8.94 -2.19
CA VAL A 107 -9.52 9.86 -3.09
C VAL A 107 -10.54 10.69 -3.83
N TYR A 108 -10.58 11.99 -3.56
CA TYR A 108 -11.47 12.97 -4.18
C TYR A 108 -10.64 14.08 -4.80
N TYR A 109 -10.36 13.99 -6.10
CA TYR A 109 -9.47 14.94 -6.78
C TYR A 109 -8.06 14.91 -6.16
N GLY A 110 -7.43 13.73 -6.14
CA GLY A 110 -6.15 13.49 -5.49
C GLY A 110 -5.50 12.22 -6.02
N ARG A 111 -4.43 11.75 -5.38
CA ARG A 111 -3.70 10.57 -5.85
C ARG A 111 -3.07 9.74 -4.73
N ILE A 112 -3.03 8.42 -4.90
CA ILE A 112 -2.26 7.51 -4.04
C ILE A 112 -1.13 6.87 -4.85
N VAL A 113 0.08 6.86 -4.26
CA VAL A 113 1.25 6.16 -4.78
C VAL A 113 1.74 5.18 -3.71
N ALA A 114 1.33 3.92 -3.85
CA ALA A 114 1.74 2.83 -2.98
C ALA A 114 2.66 1.87 -3.74
N GLU A 115 3.96 2.07 -3.59
CA GLU A 115 5.01 1.34 -4.31
C GLU A 115 5.80 0.48 -3.33
N GLY A 116 5.27 -0.72 -3.06
CA GLY A 116 5.93 -1.73 -2.26
C GLY A 116 6.99 -2.50 -3.04
N THR A 117 7.57 -3.50 -2.38
CA THR A 117 8.38 -4.52 -3.06
C THR A 117 7.92 -5.89 -2.63
N GLU A 118 8.37 -6.93 -3.33
CA GLU A 118 8.06 -8.31 -2.96
C GLU A 118 8.48 -8.66 -1.52
N GLN A 119 9.58 -8.06 -1.03
CA GLN A 119 10.12 -8.27 0.32
C GLN A 119 9.50 -7.33 1.35
N GLU A 120 9.19 -6.10 0.95
CA GLU A 120 8.64 -5.03 1.80
C GLU A 120 7.29 -4.61 1.22
N ARG A 121 6.32 -5.52 1.30
CA ARG A 121 4.95 -5.27 0.83
C ARG A 121 4.27 -4.24 1.73
N ILE A 122 3.46 -3.39 1.13
CA ILE A 122 2.59 -2.47 1.88
C ILE A 122 1.36 -3.27 2.31
N THR A 123 0.87 -3.08 3.53
CA THR A 123 -0.34 -3.77 4.02
C THR A 123 -1.41 -2.77 4.40
N PHE A 124 -2.60 -2.91 3.81
CA PHE A 124 -3.83 -2.33 4.31
C PHE A 124 -4.63 -3.40 5.05
N THR A 125 -5.05 -3.09 6.26
CA THR A 125 -5.90 -3.95 7.08
C THR A 125 -6.92 -3.11 7.83
N SER A 126 -7.99 -3.72 8.32
CA SER A 126 -8.89 -3.06 9.28
C SER A 126 -8.78 -3.69 10.66
N PRO A 127 -9.10 -2.94 11.73
CA PRO A 127 -9.25 -3.51 13.05
C PRO A 127 -10.41 -4.52 13.03
N PRO A 128 -10.37 -5.56 13.88
CA PRO A 128 -11.48 -6.48 14.02
C PRO A 128 -12.80 -5.74 14.25
N VAL A 129 -13.89 -6.26 13.69
CA VAL A 129 -15.22 -5.74 13.99
C VAL A 129 -15.49 -5.97 15.47
N ASP A 130 -15.50 -4.89 16.27
CA ASP A 130 -15.97 -4.93 17.65
C ASP A 130 -17.48 -4.60 17.63
N PRO A 131 -18.34 -5.56 18.04
CA PRO A 131 -19.80 -5.36 18.09
C PRO A 131 -20.24 -4.22 19.02
N SER A 132 -19.35 -3.68 19.87
CA SER A 132 -19.66 -2.51 20.71
C SER A 132 -19.55 -1.16 19.98
N PHE A 133 -19.06 -1.13 18.73
CA PHE A 133 -18.99 0.11 17.92
C PHE A 133 -20.34 0.58 17.37
N PHE A 134 -21.37 -0.26 17.40
CA PHE A 134 -22.72 0.16 17.04
C PHE A 134 -23.27 0.99 18.20
N ASP A 135 -23.14 2.31 18.09
CA ASP A 135 -23.77 3.27 19.03
C ASP A 135 -25.31 3.19 18.94
N ASP A 136 -26.00 3.80 19.90
CA ASP A 136 -27.47 3.90 19.99
C ASP A 136 -28.13 4.47 18.71
N GLU A 137 -27.34 5.04 17.79
CA GLU A 137 -27.76 5.59 16.49
C GLU A 137 -27.66 4.59 15.32
N CYS A 138 -27.17 3.37 15.55
CA CYS A 138 -27.16 2.25 14.57
C CYS A 138 -26.48 2.60 13.25
N PHE A 139 -25.37 3.33 13.37
CA PHE A 139 -24.58 3.71 12.22
C PHE A 139 -23.71 2.55 11.75
N ALA A 140 -23.73 2.31 10.44
CA ALA A 140 -22.99 1.25 9.77
C ALA A 140 -21.76 1.86 9.05
N PRO A 141 -20.63 2.08 9.72
CA PRO A 141 -19.46 2.67 9.07
C PRO A 141 -18.95 1.80 7.93
N SER A 142 -18.52 2.46 6.85
CA SER A 142 -17.81 1.83 5.73
C SER A 142 -16.36 1.52 6.15
N ARG A 143 -16.21 0.54 7.05
CA ARG A 143 -14.93 0.19 7.67
C ARG A 143 -13.99 -0.49 6.70
N GLY A 144 -12.71 -0.18 6.82
CA GLY A 144 -11.65 -0.80 6.06
C GLY A 144 -11.86 -0.71 4.55
N MET A 145 -12.46 0.37 4.05
CA MET A 145 -12.74 0.53 2.62
C MET A 145 -11.83 1.59 2.00
N ILE A 146 -11.28 1.31 0.82
CA ILE A 146 -10.56 2.30 0.01
C ILE A 146 -11.47 2.72 -1.15
N GLU A 147 -11.72 4.01 -1.31
CA GLU A 147 -12.64 4.55 -2.33
C GLU A 147 -11.93 5.47 -3.32
N PHE A 148 -12.17 5.28 -4.60
CA PHE A 148 -11.72 6.17 -5.66
C PHE A 148 -12.90 6.86 -6.32
N ASN A 149 -12.97 8.17 -6.14
CA ASN A 149 -13.83 9.07 -6.89
C ASN A 149 -12.98 10.27 -7.34
N ASP A 150 -11.93 9.95 -8.08
CA ASP A 150 -10.93 10.91 -8.51
C ASP A 150 -11.27 11.51 -9.88
N ARG A 151 -11.16 12.83 -9.98
CA ARG A 151 -11.26 13.58 -11.24
C ARG A 151 -10.02 14.39 -11.56
N SER A 152 -8.96 14.31 -10.76
CA SER A 152 -7.71 15.05 -10.98
C SER A 152 -7.04 14.67 -12.31
N PHE A 153 -7.30 13.45 -12.81
CA PHE A 153 -6.83 13.02 -14.13
C PHE A 153 -7.36 13.89 -15.29
N LEU A 154 -8.51 14.55 -15.13
CA LEU A 154 -9.03 15.51 -16.12
C LEU A 154 -8.14 16.76 -16.23
N ALA A 155 -7.43 17.10 -15.14
CA ALA A 155 -6.41 18.15 -15.11
C ALA A 155 -5.01 17.63 -15.49
N GLY A 156 -4.90 16.39 -15.99
CA GLY A 156 -3.64 15.78 -16.41
C GLY A 156 -2.85 15.08 -15.31
N ALA A 157 -3.47 14.80 -14.15
CA ALA A 157 -2.82 14.02 -13.10
C ALA A 157 -2.50 12.58 -13.54
N ASN A 158 -1.42 12.02 -12.99
CA ASN A 158 -1.01 10.65 -13.23
C ASN A 158 -1.92 9.65 -12.47
N SER A 159 -1.99 8.41 -12.95
CA SER A 159 -2.73 7.33 -12.30
C SER A 159 -2.28 7.08 -10.85
N SER A 160 -3.22 6.73 -9.99
CA SER A 160 -2.91 6.12 -8.70
C SER A 160 -2.38 4.71 -8.92
N VAL A 161 -1.50 4.25 -8.02
CA VAL A 161 -0.80 2.97 -8.16
C VAL A 161 -0.79 2.20 -6.84
N PHE A 162 -1.04 0.89 -6.91
CA PHE A 162 -0.82 -0.07 -5.82
C PHE A 162 0.00 -1.26 -6.32
N HIS A 163 1.31 -1.19 -6.11
CA HIS A 163 2.25 -2.24 -6.48
C HIS A 163 2.79 -2.94 -5.25
N TYR A 164 2.74 -4.28 -5.22
CA TYR A 164 3.15 -5.08 -4.06
C TYR A 164 2.41 -4.71 -2.76
N VAL A 165 1.08 -4.63 -2.86
CA VAL A 165 0.20 -4.26 -1.75
C VAL A 165 -0.65 -5.44 -1.31
N ASP A 166 -0.81 -5.62 -0.01
CA ASP A 166 -1.68 -6.61 0.62
C ASP A 166 -2.91 -5.91 1.19
N PHE A 167 -4.07 -6.21 0.62
CA PHE A 167 -5.40 -5.82 1.08
C PHE A 167 -5.97 -6.99 1.89
N VAL A 168 -5.95 -6.86 3.22
CA VAL A 168 -6.20 -7.97 4.14
C VAL A 168 -7.34 -7.64 5.09
N GLU A 169 -8.36 -8.50 5.14
CA GLU A 169 -9.46 -8.38 6.11
C GLU A 169 -10.20 -7.04 6.04
N LEU A 170 -10.23 -6.43 4.86
CA LEU A 170 -10.88 -5.15 4.54
C LEU A 170 -12.36 -5.31 4.16
N GLY A 171 -13.06 -4.18 4.08
CA GLY A 171 -14.49 -4.08 3.75
C GLY A 171 -15.41 -4.49 4.90
N THR A 172 -16.71 -4.61 4.62
CA THR A 172 -17.72 -5.06 5.60
C THR A 172 -18.79 -5.92 4.95
N TYR A 173 -19.25 -6.95 5.67
CA TYR A 173 -20.42 -7.73 5.31
C TYR A 173 -21.17 -8.17 6.57
N TYR A 174 -22.42 -7.75 6.73
CA TYR A 174 -23.30 -8.22 7.80
C TYR A 174 -24.78 -8.02 7.44
N ASN A 175 -25.66 -8.80 8.07
CA ASN A 175 -27.10 -8.66 7.93
C ASN A 175 -27.65 -7.78 9.07
N TRP A 176 -28.55 -6.86 8.76
CA TRP A 176 -29.24 -6.00 9.73
C TRP A 176 -30.03 -6.81 10.77
N ASN A 177 -30.54 -7.98 10.40
CA ASN A 177 -31.26 -8.88 11.32
C ASN A 177 -30.34 -9.55 12.34
N ASP A 178 -29.01 -9.49 12.17
CA ASP A 178 -28.06 -10.01 13.16
C ASP A 178 -27.85 -9.03 14.34
N PHE A 179 -28.43 -7.82 14.27
CA PHE A 179 -28.32 -6.78 15.30
C PHE A 179 -29.53 -6.77 16.25
N PRO A 180 -29.33 -6.33 17.52
CA PRO A 180 -30.43 -6.19 18.48
C PRO A 180 -31.55 -5.26 17.96
N ASP A 181 -32.80 -5.56 18.34
CA ASP A 181 -34.01 -4.84 17.92
C ASP A 181 -33.98 -3.31 18.14
N GLU A 182 -33.09 -2.82 19.00
CA GLU A 182 -32.86 -1.40 19.28
C GLU A 182 -32.49 -0.64 17.99
N CYS A 183 -31.85 -1.31 17.01
CA CYS A 183 -31.56 -0.76 15.68
C CYS A 183 -32.68 -0.86 14.65
N LEU A 184 -33.72 -1.64 14.89
CA LEU A 184 -34.90 -1.75 14.02
C LEU A 184 -35.97 -0.70 14.34
N SER A 185 -35.80 0.06 15.43
CA SER A 185 -36.84 0.93 16.00
C SER A 185 -36.75 2.40 15.57
N SER A 186 -35.65 2.82 14.95
CA SER A 186 -35.48 4.15 14.36
C SER A 186 -35.85 4.09 12.88
N PRO A 187 -36.84 4.86 12.38
CA PRO A 187 -37.11 4.90 10.95
C PRO A 187 -35.84 5.36 10.23
N PRO A 188 -35.42 4.71 9.13
CA PRO A 188 -34.28 5.16 8.37
C PRO A 188 -34.51 6.63 8.01
N ILE A 189 -33.53 7.49 8.27
CA ILE A 189 -33.57 8.85 7.76
C ILE A 189 -33.51 8.72 6.23
N ILE A 190 -34.66 8.87 5.58
CA ILE A 190 -34.78 8.85 4.13
C ILE A 190 -34.07 10.11 3.62
N MET A 191 -32.81 10.01 3.23
CA MET A 191 -32.22 10.95 2.29
C MET A 191 -32.60 10.46 0.90
N THR A 192 -33.69 11.03 0.36
CA THR A 192 -34.14 10.76 -1.00
C THR A 192 -33.03 11.11 -1.98
N GLU A 193 -32.69 10.13 -2.82
CA GLU A 193 -31.88 10.26 -4.02
C GLU A 193 -32.23 11.55 -4.78
N ASN A 194 -31.28 12.49 -4.82
CA ASN A 194 -31.23 13.53 -5.83
C ASN A 194 -29.80 13.50 -6.39
N TRP A 195 -29.60 12.58 -7.32
CA TRP A 195 -28.36 12.33 -8.08
C TRP A 195 -27.90 13.55 -8.88
N GLU A 196 -28.76 14.54 -9.12
CA GLU A 196 -28.43 15.69 -9.98
C GLU A 196 -27.61 16.81 -9.32
N ASN A 197 -27.24 16.72 -8.02
CA ASN A 197 -26.49 17.78 -7.32
C ASN A 197 -25.12 17.38 -6.76
N ILE A 198 -24.50 16.29 -7.23
CA ILE A 198 -23.11 15.89 -6.84
C ILE A 198 -22.05 16.72 -7.61
N PHE A 199 -22.33 18.01 -7.84
CA PHE A 199 -21.36 18.99 -8.34
C PHE A 199 -21.17 20.18 -7.40
N SER A 200 -21.75 20.14 -6.20
CA SER A 200 -21.40 21.05 -5.12
C SER A 200 -21.10 20.25 -3.87
N SER A 201 -19.81 20.06 -3.59
CA SER A 201 -19.18 19.90 -2.27
C SER A 201 -20.16 19.97 -1.09
N ASN A 202 -20.90 18.90 -0.80
CA ASN A 202 -21.65 18.77 0.43
C ASN A 202 -21.98 17.29 0.68
N ILE A 203 -21.29 16.77 1.69
CA ILE A 203 -21.77 15.71 2.57
C ILE A 203 -21.54 14.31 2.00
N ALA A 204 -20.27 13.90 2.02
CA ALA A 204 -19.98 12.58 2.56
C ALA A 204 -20.25 12.66 4.08
N LYS A 205 -21.53 12.60 4.48
CA LYS A 205 -21.84 11.84 5.68
C LYS A 205 -21.48 10.42 5.28
N ALA A 206 -20.75 9.69 6.13
CA ALA A 206 -20.51 8.29 5.91
C ALA A 206 -21.81 7.66 5.37
N GLN A 207 -21.71 6.98 4.23
CA GLN A 207 -22.84 6.70 3.35
C GLN A 207 -23.93 5.98 4.16
N SER A 208 -24.94 6.74 4.63
CA SER A 208 -26.16 6.16 5.17
C SER A 208 -26.90 5.64 3.96
N PHE A 209 -26.65 4.38 3.61
CA PHE A 209 -27.46 3.73 2.60
C PHE A 209 -28.91 3.76 3.09
N PRO A 210 -29.87 4.25 2.29
CA PRO A 210 -31.25 3.95 2.58
C PRO A 210 -31.34 2.44 2.73
N VAL A 211 -32.15 1.98 3.69
CA VAL A 211 -32.66 0.61 3.71
C VAL A 211 -33.49 0.46 2.43
N SER A 212 -32.81 0.25 1.32
CA SER A 212 -33.34 -0.53 0.22
C SER A 212 -33.66 -1.90 0.81
N ASN A 213 -34.55 -2.67 0.21
CA ASN A 213 -34.99 -3.96 0.75
C ASN A 213 -33.86 -5.02 0.93
N ASP A 214 -32.59 -4.64 0.76
CA ASP A 214 -31.42 -5.43 1.12
C ASP A 214 -31.18 -5.31 2.64
N GLU A 215 -31.47 -6.39 3.34
CA GLU A 215 -31.19 -6.59 4.76
C GLU A 215 -29.67 -6.69 5.05
N GLU A 216 -28.79 -6.32 4.12
CA GLU A 216 -27.35 -6.56 4.19
C GLU A 216 -26.55 -5.27 3.94
N VAL A 217 -25.55 -5.01 4.78
CA VAL A 217 -24.52 -3.98 4.54
C VAL A 217 -23.34 -4.62 3.83
N LYS A 218 -22.99 -4.09 2.66
CA LYS A 218 -21.97 -4.62 1.75
C LYS A 218 -21.00 -3.50 1.37
N ASN A 219 -19.78 -3.56 1.86
CA ASN A 219 -18.72 -2.66 1.42
C ASN A 219 -17.51 -3.50 0.95
N PRO A 220 -17.03 -3.29 -0.28
CA PRO A 220 -15.85 -3.99 -0.78
C PRO A 220 -14.58 -3.52 -0.04
N ALA A 221 -13.46 -4.23 -0.23
CA ALA A 221 -12.16 -3.71 0.20
C ALA A 221 -11.75 -2.48 -0.60
N LEU A 222 -12.04 -2.47 -1.90
CA LEU A 222 -11.80 -1.34 -2.80
C LEU A 222 -13.04 -1.01 -3.64
N LYS A 223 -13.51 0.23 -3.56
CA LYS A 223 -14.60 0.79 -4.36
C LYS A 223 -14.05 1.77 -5.39
N PHE A 224 -14.29 1.52 -6.67
CA PHE A 224 -13.78 2.35 -7.76
C PHE A 224 -14.91 2.94 -8.59
N VAL A 225 -15.10 4.26 -8.48
CA VAL A 225 -16.14 5.01 -9.19
C VAL A 225 -15.55 5.79 -10.36
N SER A 226 -14.47 6.53 -10.11
CA SER A 226 -13.79 7.33 -11.13
C SER A 226 -12.30 7.50 -10.82
N GLY A 227 -11.51 7.78 -11.85
CA GLY A 227 -10.06 7.96 -11.77
C GLY A 227 -9.28 7.04 -12.68
N ARG A 228 -7.98 6.95 -12.47
CA ARG A 228 -7.10 5.98 -13.13
C ARG A 228 -6.33 5.20 -12.10
N LEU A 229 -6.50 3.88 -12.09
CA LEU A 229 -5.93 3.01 -11.08
C LEU A 229 -5.24 1.80 -11.70
N ASP A 230 -3.97 1.63 -11.36
CA ASP A 230 -3.18 0.45 -11.71
C ASP A 230 -2.79 -0.33 -10.45
N ILE A 231 -3.19 -1.59 -10.40
CA ILE A 231 -2.91 -2.51 -9.30
C ILE A 231 -2.09 -3.67 -9.85
N LYS A 232 -0.92 -3.91 -9.26
CA LYS A 232 0.01 -4.91 -9.77
C LYS A 232 0.74 -5.67 -8.67
N ASN A 233 0.98 -6.97 -8.85
CA ASN A 233 1.70 -7.81 -7.88
C ASN A 233 1.10 -7.73 -6.46
N SER A 234 -0.19 -7.47 -6.37
CA SER A 234 -0.91 -7.20 -5.13
C SER A 234 -1.72 -8.42 -4.69
N THR A 235 -2.16 -8.44 -3.45
CA THR A 235 -2.93 -9.56 -2.90
C THR A 235 -4.16 -9.03 -2.19
N PHE A 236 -5.32 -9.52 -2.58
CA PHE A 236 -6.57 -9.40 -1.87
C PHE A 236 -6.83 -10.72 -1.13
N LYS A 237 -6.96 -10.63 0.20
CA LYS A 237 -7.04 -11.81 1.04
C LYS A 237 -8.00 -11.61 2.20
N ASN A 238 -8.91 -12.56 2.38
CA ASN A 238 -9.81 -12.62 3.54
C ASN A 238 -10.67 -11.35 3.73
N ASN A 239 -10.94 -10.60 2.66
CA ASN A 239 -11.83 -9.44 2.75
C ASN A 239 -13.27 -9.89 3.01
N LEU A 240 -14.07 -9.01 3.60
CA LEU A 240 -15.36 -9.40 4.18
C LEU A 240 -16.50 -9.52 3.15
N TYR A 241 -16.43 -8.78 2.03
CA TYR A 241 -17.47 -8.76 0.97
C TYR A 241 -16.92 -9.04 -0.44
N ALA A 242 -16.67 -8.02 -1.26
CA ALA A 242 -16.01 -8.15 -2.55
C ALA A 242 -14.61 -7.56 -2.41
N ASP A 243 -13.63 -8.12 -3.12
CA ASP A 243 -12.30 -7.52 -3.11
C ASP A 243 -12.32 -6.15 -3.80
N ILE A 244 -12.99 -6.09 -4.96
CA ILE A 244 -13.17 -4.86 -5.72
C ILE A 244 -14.62 -4.73 -6.18
N GLU A 245 -15.18 -3.53 -6.03
CA GLU A 245 -16.44 -3.12 -6.67
C GLU A 245 -16.21 -1.91 -7.56
N THR A 246 -16.81 -1.89 -8.74
CA THR A 246 -16.72 -0.74 -9.65
C THR A 246 -18.08 -0.24 -10.12
N TYR A 247 -18.21 1.07 -10.21
CA TYR A 247 -19.32 1.75 -10.88
C TYR A 247 -18.75 2.90 -11.70
N ILE A 248 -18.38 2.62 -12.95
CA ILE A 248 -17.73 3.60 -13.83
C ILE A 248 -18.76 4.15 -14.80
N GLU A 249 -18.83 5.48 -14.88
CA GLU A 249 -19.56 6.19 -15.94
C GLU A 249 -18.56 6.84 -16.88
N SER A 250 -18.71 6.60 -18.17
CA SER A 250 -17.92 7.24 -19.23
C SER A 250 -18.84 8.03 -20.14
N TYR A 251 -18.44 9.27 -20.43
CA TYR A 251 -19.14 10.16 -21.36
C TYR A 251 -18.30 10.34 -22.64
N PRO A 252 -18.93 10.65 -23.78
CA PRO A 252 -18.20 10.86 -25.02
C PRO A 252 -17.39 12.16 -24.94
N ASN A 253 -16.18 12.15 -25.52
CA ASN A 253 -15.24 13.27 -25.55
C ASN A 253 -14.61 13.64 -24.20
N GLU A 254 -14.82 12.85 -23.16
CA GLU A 254 -14.09 12.98 -21.90
C GLU A 254 -12.92 11.99 -21.84
N GLU A 255 -11.86 12.37 -21.14
CA GLU A 255 -10.83 11.42 -20.73
C GLU A 255 -11.49 10.32 -19.89
N LYS A 256 -11.14 9.07 -20.14
CA LYS A 256 -11.82 7.94 -19.51
C LYS A 256 -11.17 7.55 -18.18
N SER A 257 -12.04 7.18 -17.23
CA SER A 257 -11.62 6.44 -16.03
C SER A 257 -11.32 5.00 -16.39
N PHE A 258 -10.35 4.38 -15.72
CA PHE A 258 -10.08 2.96 -15.88
C PHE A 258 -9.45 2.33 -14.63
N LEU A 259 -9.73 1.04 -14.46
CA LEU A 259 -9.10 0.17 -13.49
C LEU A 259 -8.37 -0.95 -14.24
N GLN A 260 -7.09 -1.13 -13.94
CA GLN A 260 -6.31 -2.29 -14.37
C GLN A 260 -5.78 -3.05 -13.16
N VAL A 261 -5.96 -4.37 -13.16
CA VAL A 261 -5.42 -5.27 -12.13
C VAL A 261 -4.65 -6.41 -12.79
N SER A 262 -3.36 -6.52 -12.47
CA SER A 262 -2.48 -7.52 -13.09
C SER A 262 -1.60 -8.25 -12.10
N ASP A 263 -1.20 -9.48 -12.45
CA ASP A 263 -0.22 -10.28 -11.69
C ASP A 263 -0.55 -10.39 -10.18
N SER A 264 -1.84 -10.36 -9.83
CA SER A 264 -2.32 -10.22 -8.45
C SER A 264 -3.07 -11.47 -7.98
N ASN A 265 -3.17 -11.62 -6.66
CA ASN A 265 -3.84 -12.76 -6.02
C ASN A 265 -5.17 -12.34 -5.40
N PHE A 266 -6.20 -13.17 -5.58
CA PHE A 266 -7.50 -13.06 -4.92
C PHE A 266 -7.83 -14.40 -4.27
N PHE A 267 -8.02 -14.43 -2.95
CA PHE A 267 -8.41 -15.67 -2.25
C PHE A 267 -8.91 -15.46 -0.83
N GLY A 268 -9.83 -16.33 -0.42
CA GLY A 268 -10.27 -16.44 0.97
C GLY A 268 -11.28 -15.39 1.37
N ASN A 269 -11.81 -14.64 0.40
CA ASN A 269 -12.85 -13.66 0.61
C ASN A 269 -14.14 -14.35 1.14
N GLY A 270 -14.79 -13.74 2.13
CA GLY A 270 -16.03 -14.23 2.76
C GLY A 270 -17.18 -14.53 1.79
N GLN A 271 -17.33 -13.77 0.69
CA GLN A 271 -18.36 -14.01 -0.34
C GLN A 271 -17.84 -14.73 -1.59
N ASN A 272 -16.56 -15.11 -1.59
CA ASN A 272 -15.90 -15.77 -2.72
C ASN A 272 -16.03 -14.93 -4.01
N THR A 273 -15.86 -13.60 -3.91
CA THR A 273 -16.11 -12.62 -4.98
C THR A 273 -14.95 -11.63 -5.12
N ALA A 274 -14.13 -11.80 -6.17
CA ALA A 274 -13.03 -10.87 -6.46
C ALA A 274 -13.51 -9.55 -7.07
N LEU A 275 -14.55 -9.59 -7.91
CA LEU A 275 -15.04 -8.40 -8.62
C LEU A 275 -16.57 -8.37 -8.74
N VAL A 276 -17.15 -7.21 -8.45
CA VAL A 276 -18.47 -6.80 -8.91
C VAL A 276 -18.32 -5.52 -9.74
N SER A 277 -18.60 -5.57 -11.05
CA SER A 277 -18.35 -4.45 -11.95
C SER A 277 -19.59 -3.98 -12.70
N THR A 278 -19.81 -2.67 -12.68
CA THR A 278 -20.67 -1.96 -13.62
C THR A 278 -19.84 -0.90 -14.33
N ALA A 279 -19.86 -0.93 -15.67
CA ALA A 279 -19.19 0.06 -16.50
C ALA A 279 -20.15 0.56 -17.59
N LEU A 280 -20.70 1.76 -17.36
CA LEU A 280 -21.70 2.40 -18.22
C LEU A 280 -21.03 3.38 -19.18
N ASN A 281 -21.46 3.34 -20.43
CA ASN A 281 -21.12 4.32 -21.43
C ASN A 281 -22.37 5.16 -21.72
N TYR A 282 -22.26 6.46 -21.56
CA TYR A 282 -23.32 7.43 -21.80
C TYR A 282 -23.18 8.06 -23.19
N SER A 283 -24.27 8.59 -23.70
CA SER A 283 -24.27 9.49 -24.85
C SER A 283 -23.97 10.94 -24.41
N GLU A 284 -23.82 11.83 -25.39
CA GLU A 284 -23.66 13.28 -25.13
C GLU A 284 -24.90 13.89 -24.44
N TYR A 285 -26.04 13.18 -24.46
CA TYR A 285 -27.30 13.60 -23.83
C TYR A 285 -27.58 12.89 -22.50
N SER A 286 -26.57 12.30 -21.87
CA SER A 286 -26.68 11.57 -20.59
C SER A 286 -27.67 10.40 -20.60
N GLU A 287 -27.94 9.83 -21.78
CA GLU A 287 -28.63 8.55 -21.92
C GLU A 287 -27.62 7.40 -21.90
N ILE A 288 -27.92 6.30 -21.22
CA ILE A 288 -27.08 5.09 -21.24
C ILE A 288 -27.05 4.56 -22.67
N PHE A 289 -25.89 4.68 -23.31
CA PHE A 289 -25.62 4.22 -24.67
C PHE A 289 -25.22 2.74 -24.70
N GLY A 290 -24.53 2.25 -23.67
CA GLY A 290 -24.12 0.86 -23.59
C GLY A 290 -23.29 0.53 -22.35
N ARG A 291 -22.65 -0.65 -22.37
CA ARG A 291 -21.63 -1.04 -21.39
C ARG A 291 -20.24 -0.97 -22.04
N ASP A 292 -19.26 -0.44 -21.34
CA ASP A 292 -17.86 -0.36 -21.81
C ASP A 292 -16.95 -1.19 -20.91
N LYS A 293 -16.77 -2.46 -21.29
CA LYS A 293 -16.02 -3.43 -20.49
C LYS A 293 -14.52 -3.14 -20.45
N ASP A 294 -14.00 -2.39 -21.43
CA ASP A 294 -12.56 -2.10 -21.53
C ASP A 294 -12.08 -1.16 -20.41
N LEU A 295 -12.99 -0.54 -19.65
CA LEU A 295 -12.66 0.31 -18.51
C LEU A 295 -12.23 -0.49 -17.27
N VAL A 296 -12.50 -1.79 -17.23
CA VAL A 296 -12.15 -2.68 -16.12
C VAL A 296 -11.41 -3.90 -16.67
N ARG A 297 -10.09 -3.92 -16.51
CA ARG A 297 -9.23 -4.95 -17.10
C ARG A 297 -8.52 -5.77 -16.03
N PHE A 298 -8.63 -7.09 -16.15
CA PHE A 298 -7.94 -8.05 -15.31
C PHE A 298 -7.05 -8.94 -16.18
N GLU A 299 -5.78 -9.03 -15.83
CA GLU A 299 -4.77 -9.75 -16.62
C GLU A 299 -3.90 -10.61 -15.70
N ASN A 300 -3.75 -11.90 -16.07
CA ASN A 300 -2.81 -12.81 -15.41
C ASN A 300 -2.95 -12.81 -13.87
N ASN A 301 -4.18 -12.82 -13.34
CA ASN A 301 -4.41 -12.86 -11.89
C ASN A 301 -4.68 -14.31 -11.43
N TRP A 302 -4.38 -14.62 -10.17
CA TRP A 302 -4.71 -15.90 -9.54
C TRP A 302 -5.94 -15.75 -8.64
N TYR A 303 -6.98 -16.53 -8.89
CA TYR A 303 -8.29 -16.41 -8.21
C TYR A 303 -8.53 -17.50 -7.17
N GLY A 304 -7.48 -18.02 -6.54
CA GLY A 304 -7.62 -19.11 -5.56
C GLY A 304 -7.78 -20.50 -6.17
N SER A 305 -7.83 -20.62 -7.51
CA SER A 305 -8.00 -21.88 -8.23
C SER A 305 -7.15 -21.94 -9.50
N PRO A 306 -6.51 -23.07 -9.83
CA PRO A 306 -5.83 -23.26 -11.12
C PRO A 306 -6.77 -23.16 -12.33
N GLY A 307 -8.06 -23.40 -12.12
CA GLY A 307 -9.10 -23.29 -13.15
C GLY A 307 -9.51 -21.85 -13.47
N GLY A 308 -8.95 -20.85 -12.79
CA GLY A 308 -9.30 -19.45 -12.99
C GLY A 308 -10.48 -18.98 -12.13
N PRO A 309 -11.02 -17.79 -12.40
CA PRO A 309 -12.16 -17.25 -11.67
C PRO A 309 -13.43 -18.05 -11.98
N ALA A 310 -14.39 -18.02 -11.06
CA ALA A 310 -15.74 -18.48 -11.36
C ALA A 310 -16.49 -17.41 -12.17
N LEU A 311 -17.11 -17.81 -13.28
CA LEU A 311 -17.71 -16.90 -14.27
C LEU A 311 -19.18 -17.22 -14.57
N ALA A 312 -19.97 -16.19 -14.86
CA ALA A 312 -21.34 -16.38 -15.35
C ALA A 312 -21.38 -17.16 -16.69
N PRO A 313 -22.47 -17.90 -16.97
CA PRO A 313 -23.65 -18.07 -16.13
C PRO A 313 -23.49 -19.11 -15.02
N ASP A 314 -22.39 -19.87 -15.02
CA ASP A 314 -22.18 -21.00 -14.10
C ASP A 314 -21.01 -20.74 -13.15
N PHE A 315 -21.34 -20.26 -11.96
CA PHE A 315 -20.37 -19.99 -10.90
C PHE A 315 -19.97 -21.25 -10.10
N SER A 316 -20.25 -22.47 -10.61
CA SER A 316 -19.97 -23.72 -9.87
C SER A 316 -18.52 -24.20 -9.98
N SER A 317 -17.73 -23.65 -10.91
CA SER A 317 -16.33 -24.03 -11.13
C SER A 317 -15.42 -22.80 -11.17
N GLY A 318 -14.16 -22.97 -10.79
CA GLY A 318 -13.21 -21.87 -10.61
C GLY A 318 -12.98 -21.55 -9.14
N GLY A 319 -12.34 -20.41 -8.87
CA GLY A 319 -12.17 -19.86 -7.53
C GLY A 319 -13.05 -18.65 -7.30
N GLU A 320 -12.45 -17.54 -6.87
CA GLU A 320 -13.15 -16.27 -6.62
C GLU A 320 -13.94 -15.80 -7.86
N LYS A 321 -15.14 -15.25 -7.66
CA LYS A 321 -16.05 -14.86 -8.75
C LYS A 321 -15.69 -13.52 -9.38
N LEU A 322 -15.92 -13.40 -10.69
CA LEU A 322 -15.99 -12.12 -11.39
C LEU A 322 -17.39 -11.91 -11.94
N ILE A 323 -18.01 -10.79 -11.59
CA ILE A 323 -19.40 -10.47 -11.94
C ILE A 323 -19.45 -9.13 -12.68
N GLY A 324 -20.18 -9.09 -13.79
CA GLY A 324 -20.51 -7.83 -14.48
C GLY A 324 -19.62 -7.47 -15.66
N ASP A 325 -19.27 -6.19 -15.79
CA ASP A 325 -18.63 -5.61 -16.97
C ASP A 325 -17.10 -5.53 -16.84
N PHE A 326 -16.38 -6.46 -17.45
CA PHE A 326 -14.92 -6.47 -17.41
C PHE A 326 -14.32 -7.19 -18.63
N VAL A 327 -13.03 -6.96 -18.85
CA VAL A 327 -12.18 -7.74 -19.74
C VAL A 327 -11.24 -8.60 -18.91
N LEU A 328 -11.25 -9.92 -19.17
CA LEU A 328 -10.30 -10.88 -18.61
C LEU A 328 -9.38 -11.35 -19.75
N GLU A 329 -8.10 -10.97 -19.70
CA GLU A 329 -7.14 -11.28 -20.78
C GLU A 329 -6.39 -12.60 -20.57
N ASP A 330 -6.22 -13.02 -19.31
CA ASP A 330 -5.74 -14.35 -18.92
C ASP A 330 -5.93 -14.55 -17.40
N TRP A 331 -5.70 -15.76 -16.90
CA TRP A 331 -5.53 -16.02 -15.47
C TRP A 331 -4.32 -16.92 -15.21
N SER A 332 -3.73 -16.77 -14.02
CA SER A 332 -2.66 -17.65 -13.60
C SER A 332 -3.21 -18.93 -12.97
N ALA A 333 -2.67 -20.07 -13.38
CA ALA A 333 -2.96 -21.37 -12.75
C ALA A 333 -2.27 -21.52 -11.38
N GLU A 334 -1.30 -20.65 -11.08
CA GLU A 334 -0.52 -20.68 -9.85
C GLU A 334 -0.63 -19.37 -9.09
N LYS A 335 -0.69 -19.47 -7.76
CA LYS A 335 -0.57 -18.30 -6.89
C LYS A 335 0.75 -17.58 -7.17
N PHE A 336 0.69 -16.25 -7.27
CA PHE A 336 1.86 -15.39 -7.23
C PHE A 336 2.43 -15.43 -5.82
N ILE A 337 3.40 -16.33 -5.64
CA ILE A 337 4.21 -16.46 -4.46
C ILE A 337 5.61 -15.98 -4.86
N CYS A 338 6.33 -15.33 -3.96
CA CYS A 338 7.76 -15.16 -4.13
C CYS A 338 8.47 -16.51 -4.22
N LYS A 339 8.58 -17.07 -5.44
CA LYS A 339 9.28 -18.33 -5.69
C LYS A 339 10.79 -18.13 -5.76
N THR A 340 11.26 -16.91 -5.95
CA THR A 340 12.70 -16.57 -6.04
C THR A 340 13.04 -15.27 -5.31
N CYS A 341 12.79 -15.23 -4.01
CA CYS A 341 13.47 -14.32 -3.08
C CYS A 341 14.97 -14.67 -2.93
N ALA A 342 15.49 -15.53 -3.82
CA ALA A 342 16.90 -15.87 -3.94
C ALA A 342 17.58 -14.83 -4.84
N SER A 343 18.54 -14.11 -4.23
CA SER A 343 19.63 -13.33 -4.83
C SER A 343 19.65 -13.29 -6.37
N ASN A 344 19.38 -12.12 -6.92
CA ASN A 344 19.39 -11.78 -8.35
C ASN A 344 20.80 -11.85 -8.96
N VAL A 345 21.83 -12.17 -8.16
CA VAL A 345 23.24 -12.21 -8.57
C VAL A 345 23.88 -13.52 -8.11
N LEU A 346 23.98 -14.48 -9.01
CA LEU A 346 24.81 -15.67 -8.84
C LEU A 346 26.25 -15.34 -9.28
N PHE A 347 27.17 -15.23 -8.33
CA PHE A 347 28.59 -15.12 -8.62
C PHE A 347 29.22 -16.52 -8.69
N LEU A 348 29.67 -16.92 -9.88
CA LEU A 348 30.41 -18.16 -10.12
C LEU A 348 31.91 -17.85 -10.24
N PRO A 349 32.66 -17.79 -9.14
CA PRO A 349 34.11 -17.62 -9.22
C PRO A 349 34.71 -18.85 -9.93
N GLY A 350 35.36 -18.63 -11.07
CA GLY A 350 36.20 -19.67 -11.69
C GLY A 350 37.43 -20.00 -10.84
N ILE A 351 38.25 -20.97 -11.26
CA ILE A 351 39.49 -21.41 -10.57
C ILE A 351 40.43 -20.24 -10.16
N LYS A 352 40.43 -19.14 -10.91
CA LYS A 352 41.26 -17.95 -10.65
C LYS A 352 40.70 -16.98 -9.61
N SER A 353 39.49 -17.23 -9.12
CA SER A 353 38.72 -16.32 -8.27
C SER A 353 38.34 -16.94 -6.93
N SER A 354 38.56 -18.24 -6.74
CA SER A 354 38.25 -18.94 -5.48
C SER A 354 39.51 -19.18 -4.66
N ARG A 355 39.40 -19.08 -3.33
CA ARG A 355 40.39 -19.65 -2.41
C ARG A 355 40.23 -21.16 -2.39
N LEU A 356 41.36 -21.87 -2.39
CA LEU A 356 41.42 -23.32 -2.37
C LEU A 356 41.87 -23.78 -0.98
N TYR A 357 41.19 -24.81 -0.49
CA TYR A 357 41.37 -25.37 0.85
C TYR A 357 41.47 -26.89 0.78
N LYS A 358 42.10 -27.46 1.80
CA LYS A 358 42.15 -28.90 2.05
C LYS A 358 41.96 -29.18 3.53
N GLU A 359 41.35 -30.32 3.85
CA GLU A 359 41.27 -30.78 5.24
C GLU A 359 42.63 -31.38 5.67
N GLY A 360 43.20 -30.83 6.73
CA GLY A 360 44.39 -31.35 7.40
C GLY A 360 44.05 -32.41 8.45
N MET A 361 45.10 -33.01 9.03
CA MET A 361 44.93 -34.00 10.10
C MET A 361 44.23 -33.38 11.32
N LEU A 362 43.34 -34.15 11.96
CA LEU A 362 42.55 -33.73 13.14
C LEU A 362 41.52 -32.62 12.86
N GLY A 363 41.10 -32.45 11.61
CA GLY A 363 40.05 -31.49 11.23
C GLY A 363 40.53 -30.04 11.18
N SER A 364 41.85 -29.82 11.12
CA SER A 364 42.38 -28.53 10.68
C SER A 364 42.07 -28.31 9.21
N GLU A 365 42.08 -27.07 8.76
CA GLU A 365 41.89 -26.70 7.36
C GLU A 365 43.12 -25.91 6.91
N ASP A 366 43.71 -26.32 5.80
CA ASP A 366 44.85 -25.62 5.20
C ASP A 366 44.40 -24.85 3.96
N LYS A 367 44.97 -23.66 3.76
CA LYS A 367 44.66 -22.78 2.63
C LYS A 367 45.77 -22.92 1.59
N LEU A 368 45.46 -23.62 0.50
CA LEU A 368 46.39 -23.91 -0.60
C LEU A 368 46.50 -22.76 -1.61
N TRP A 369 45.49 -21.90 -1.71
CA TRP A 369 45.52 -20.75 -2.61
C TRP A 369 45.01 -19.46 -1.95
N ILE A 370 45.78 -18.38 -1.92
CA ILE A 370 47.13 -18.19 -2.47
C ILE A 370 48.18 -18.95 -1.65
N PRO A 371 49.14 -19.66 -2.28
CA PRO A 371 50.10 -20.49 -1.60
C PRO A 371 50.97 -19.67 -0.66
N ASN A 372 51.27 -20.25 0.49
CA ASN A 372 52.28 -19.72 1.39
C ASN A 372 53.69 -19.96 0.77
N TYR A 373 54.64 -19.05 1.03
CA TYR A 373 55.97 -19.09 0.39
C TYR A 373 56.88 -20.20 0.96
N PHE A 374 56.48 -20.85 2.05
CA PHE A 374 57.32 -21.73 2.86
C PHE A 374 56.73 -23.14 3.06
N GLY A 375 55.69 -23.50 2.32
CA GLY A 375 54.96 -24.77 2.41
C GLY A 375 54.90 -25.54 1.09
N GLY A 376 54.27 -26.71 1.14
CA GLY A 376 54.11 -27.64 0.01
C GLY A 376 52.85 -27.41 -0.82
N ASP A 377 52.21 -26.24 -0.69
CA ASP A 377 50.89 -25.96 -1.24
C ASP A 377 50.79 -26.19 -2.76
N MET A 378 51.89 -25.97 -3.51
CA MET A 378 51.93 -26.18 -4.96
C MET A 378 51.93 -27.67 -5.34
N GLU A 379 52.58 -28.49 -4.52
CA GLU A 379 52.65 -29.94 -4.66
C GLU A 379 51.31 -30.58 -4.30
N GLU A 380 50.58 -29.99 -3.36
CA GLU A 380 49.23 -30.40 -2.96
C GLU A 380 48.13 -29.98 -3.96
N LEU A 381 48.42 -29.03 -4.85
CA LEU A 381 47.56 -28.64 -5.97
C LEU A 381 47.83 -29.43 -7.25
N ARG A 382 48.68 -30.46 -7.20
CA ARG A 382 48.99 -31.29 -8.37
C ARG A 382 47.79 -32.09 -8.83
N MET A 383 47.73 -32.25 -10.15
CA MET A 383 46.78 -33.13 -10.82
C MET A 383 47.51 -34.41 -11.25
N ASP A 384 46.77 -35.51 -11.30
CA ASP A 384 47.28 -36.77 -11.84
C ASP A 384 47.63 -36.59 -13.34
N GLU A 385 48.81 -37.06 -13.73
CA GLU A 385 49.31 -36.99 -15.09
C GLU A 385 48.64 -38.04 -16.01
N ASP A 386 48.04 -39.10 -15.42
CA ASP A 386 47.51 -40.25 -16.15
C ASP A 386 45.96 -40.27 -16.30
N GLU A 387 45.21 -39.50 -15.50
CA GLU A 387 43.73 -39.46 -15.51
C GLU A 387 43.15 -38.02 -15.59
N ASP A 388 42.77 -37.57 -16.79
CA ASP A 388 41.86 -36.43 -17.08
C ASP A 388 42.09 -35.11 -16.30
N GLY A 389 43.27 -34.90 -15.70
CA GLY A 389 43.57 -33.73 -14.87
C GLY A 389 42.80 -33.69 -13.54
N LYS A 390 42.50 -34.83 -12.92
CA LYS A 390 41.91 -34.85 -11.56
C LYS A 390 42.95 -34.42 -10.52
N SER A 391 42.50 -33.65 -9.53
CA SER A 391 43.33 -33.30 -8.37
C SER A 391 43.75 -34.57 -7.62
N ILE A 392 45.02 -34.65 -7.22
CA ILE A 392 45.55 -35.76 -6.40
C ILE A 392 44.99 -35.66 -4.97
N GLU A 393 44.78 -34.45 -4.49
CA GLU A 393 44.24 -34.15 -3.17
C GLU A 393 42.77 -33.70 -3.22
N ASP A 394 42.02 -33.92 -2.13
CA ASP A 394 40.62 -33.46 -2.01
C ASP A 394 40.56 -31.96 -1.68
N VAL A 395 40.69 -31.16 -2.75
CA VAL A 395 40.73 -29.70 -2.69
C VAL A 395 39.33 -29.11 -2.95
N TYR A 396 38.91 -28.15 -2.14
CA TYR A 396 37.61 -27.49 -2.28
C TYR A 396 37.70 -25.97 -2.16
N THR A 397 36.64 -25.30 -2.62
CA THR A 397 36.47 -23.84 -2.55
C THR A 397 35.43 -23.47 -1.50
N ARG A 398 35.66 -22.39 -0.74
CA ARG A 398 34.66 -21.84 0.20
C ARG A 398 34.26 -20.40 -0.12
N ASP A 399 35.22 -19.59 -0.56
CA ASP A 399 35.06 -18.15 -0.68
C ASP A 399 35.96 -17.56 -1.78
N VAL A 400 35.68 -16.30 -2.13
CA VAL A 400 36.30 -15.55 -3.23
C VAL A 400 37.64 -14.94 -2.78
N LEU A 401 38.59 -14.86 -3.70
CA LEU A 401 39.81 -14.08 -3.54
C LEU A 401 39.49 -12.57 -3.55
N ASP A 402 39.62 -11.92 -2.40
CA ASP A 402 39.53 -10.47 -2.26
C ASP A 402 40.85 -9.77 -2.68
N GLU A 403 41.99 -10.24 -2.18
CA GLU A 403 43.34 -9.68 -2.31
C GLU A 403 44.39 -10.79 -2.55
N VAL A 404 45.43 -10.47 -3.32
CA VAL A 404 46.59 -11.35 -3.53
C VAL A 404 47.84 -10.75 -2.89
N ALA A 405 48.47 -11.48 -1.96
CA ALA A 405 49.56 -10.99 -1.14
C ALA A 405 50.90 -10.92 -1.90
N ILE A 406 51.17 -9.76 -2.51
CA ILE A 406 52.51 -9.17 -2.55
C ILE A 406 52.32 -7.67 -2.25
N PRO A 407 52.82 -7.12 -1.12
CA PRO A 407 52.57 -5.75 -0.67
C PRO A 407 53.01 -4.62 -1.62
N VAL A 408 53.68 -4.98 -2.73
CA VAL A 408 54.29 -4.04 -3.68
C VAL A 408 53.74 -4.22 -5.11
N VAL A 409 53.05 -5.34 -5.43
CA VAL A 409 52.64 -5.67 -6.82
C VAL A 409 51.25 -6.35 -6.90
N GLY A 410 50.69 -6.85 -5.80
CA GLY A 410 49.39 -7.52 -5.80
C GLY A 410 48.23 -6.54 -5.94
N GLY A 411 47.61 -6.51 -7.12
CA GLY A 411 46.41 -5.70 -7.37
C GLY A 411 45.16 -6.29 -6.71
N ASN A 412 44.23 -5.42 -6.34
CA ASN A 412 42.86 -5.77 -5.94
C ASN A 412 42.16 -6.50 -7.09
N ILE A 413 42.07 -7.84 -7.05
CA ILE A 413 41.52 -8.59 -8.18
C ILE A 413 39.98 -8.53 -8.17
N TYR A 414 39.34 -8.85 -7.04
CA TYR A 414 37.88 -8.79 -6.91
C TYR A 414 37.39 -7.87 -5.79
N LYS A 415 38.28 -7.28 -4.99
CA LYS A 415 37.90 -6.39 -3.89
C LYS A 415 36.92 -5.29 -4.30
N THR A 416 37.21 -4.54 -5.36
CA THR A 416 36.33 -3.46 -5.84
C THR A 416 35.00 -3.97 -6.39
N PHE A 417 34.97 -5.20 -6.90
CA PHE A 417 33.75 -5.85 -7.36
C PHE A 417 32.89 -6.34 -6.19
N LEU A 418 33.51 -6.93 -5.17
CA LEU A 418 32.83 -7.33 -3.94
C LEU A 418 32.32 -6.10 -3.17
N GLU A 419 33.13 -5.04 -3.06
CA GLU A 419 32.71 -3.74 -2.51
C GLU A 419 31.55 -3.13 -3.29
N LYS A 420 31.54 -3.29 -4.63
CA LYS A 420 30.40 -2.88 -5.45
C LYS A 420 29.16 -3.72 -5.16
N LEU A 421 29.28 -5.04 -5.02
CA LEU A 421 28.17 -5.92 -4.66
C LEU A 421 27.64 -5.62 -3.25
N ASP A 422 28.52 -5.36 -2.29
CA ASP A 422 28.17 -4.90 -0.94
C ASP A 422 27.47 -3.54 -1.01
N GLY A 423 27.94 -2.62 -1.85
CA GLY A 423 27.28 -1.33 -2.08
C GLY A 423 25.89 -1.48 -2.69
N LEU A 424 25.71 -2.41 -3.63
CA LEU A 424 24.40 -2.74 -4.20
C LEU A 424 23.48 -3.39 -3.15
N LYS A 425 24.03 -4.20 -2.25
CA LYS A 425 23.31 -4.80 -1.13
C LYS A 425 22.88 -3.73 -0.12
N SER A 426 23.80 -2.88 0.33
CA SER A 426 23.50 -1.77 1.25
C SER A 426 22.56 -0.72 0.64
N GLY A 427 22.58 -0.56 -0.69
CA GLY A 427 21.65 0.28 -1.43
C GLY A 427 20.32 -0.37 -1.76
N ASN A 428 20.05 -1.58 -1.26
CA ASN A 428 18.83 -2.37 -1.56
C ASN A 428 18.58 -2.61 -3.06
N VAL A 429 19.62 -2.56 -3.90
CA VAL A 429 19.53 -2.86 -5.34
C VAL A 429 19.58 -4.36 -5.59
N ILE A 430 20.27 -5.11 -4.72
CA ILE A 430 20.27 -6.57 -4.69
C ILE A 430 20.02 -7.05 -3.25
N ASN A 431 19.28 -8.15 -3.08
CA ASN A 431 18.92 -8.66 -1.75
C ASN A 431 20.13 -9.25 -0.98
N ASP A 432 20.95 -10.04 -1.67
CA ASP A 432 22.17 -10.66 -1.13
C ASP A 432 23.03 -11.10 -2.32
N PHE A 433 24.27 -11.55 -2.08
CA PHE A 433 25.07 -12.29 -3.07
C PHE A 433 25.85 -13.41 -2.37
N ARG A 434 26.08 -14.52 -3.07
CA ARG A 434 26.83 -15.67 -2.53
C ARG A 434 27.80 -16.22 -3.56
N SER A 435 28.99 -16.65 -3.11
CA SER A 435 29.86 -17.53 -3.89
C SER A 435 29.39 -18.97 -3.71
N ASN A 436 29.16 -19.68 -4.80
CA ASN A 436 28.53 -21.01 -4.73
C ASN A 436 29.43 -22.06 -4.04
N ARG A 437 28.77 -23.01 -3.35
CA ARG A 437 29.35 -24.10 -2.56
C ARG A 437 29.32 -25.37 -3.41
N GLN A 438 30.47 -26.00 -3.68
CA GLN A 438 30.47 -27.43 -4.02
C GLN A 438 31.19 -28.21 -2.91
N LYS A 439 30.39 -28.72 -1.98
CA LYS A 439 30.76 -29.89 -1.18
C LYS A 439 29.77 -31.00 -1.56
N THR A 440 29.97 -31.61 -2.71
CA THR A 440 29.36 -32.92 -2.98
C THR A 440 30.15 -33.94 -2.19
N LYS A 441 29.70 -34.22 -0.96
CA LYS A 441 30.07 -35.47 -0.30
C LYS A 441 29.59 -36.61 -1.20
N LYS A 442 30.51 -37.39 -1.76
CA LYS A 442 30.20 -38.73 -2.25
C LYS A 442 29.95 -39.66 -1.08
#